data_AF-A0A2K9NAK6-F1
#
_entry.id   AF-A0A2K9NAK6-F1
#
_cell.length_a   1.000
_cell.length_b   1.000
_cell.length_c   1.000
_cell.angle_alpha   90.00
_cell.angle_beta   90.00
_cell.angle_gamma   90.00
#
_symmetry.space_group_name_H-M   'P 1'
#
loop_
_entity.id
_entity.type
_entity.pdbx_description
1 polymer ?
#
loop_
_entity_poly.entity_id
_entity_poly.type
_entity_poly.pdbx_seq_one_letter_code
_entity_poly.pdbx_strand_id
1 'polypeptide(L)'
;MTDFGLFIVRPPQGVATVAAIHPSRADDARVTLKKLRSGGFMIKALSKASVPSTEPEGARLQLQGLVNGMFEQAPYRPAVSLVW
;
A
#
# COMPACT_ATOMS: atom_id res chain seq x y z
N MET A 1 11.58 12.68 6.33
CA MET A 1 11.01 11.33 6.18
C MET A 1 9.57 11.48 5.73
N THR A 2 9.17 10.71 4.73
CA THR A 2 7.83 10.74 4.17
C THR A 2 7.01 9.60 4.76
N ASP A 3 5.84 9.90 5.30
CA ASP A 3 4.97 8.92 5.96
C ASP A 3 3.86 8.44 5.02
N PHE A 4 3.94 7.17 4.62
CA PHE A 4 2.98 6.54 3.71
C PHE A 4 1.89 5.83 4.48
N GLY A 5 0.64 6.02 4.06
CA GLY A 5 -0.46 5.16 4.49
C GLY A 5 -0.42 3.83 3.76
N LEU A 6 -0.34 2.72 4.47
CA LEU A 6 -0.37 1.37 3.90
C LEU A 6 -1.78 0.77 3.99
N PHE A 7 -2.25 0.25 2.87
CA PHE A 7 -3.55 -0.39 2.76
C PHE A 7 -3.41 -1.73 2.04
N ILE A 8 -3.97 -2.79 2.61
CA ILE A 8 -4.17 -4.03 1.87
C ILE A 8 -5.35 -3.83 0.95
N VAL A 9 -5.15 -4.07 -0.34
CA VAL A 9 -6.19 -4.06 -1.37
C VAL A 9 -6.25 -5.45 -1.98
N ARG A 10 -7.38 -6.14 -1.80
CA ARG A 10 -7.59 -7.47 -2.34
C ARG A 10 -8.79 -7.46 -3.29
N PRO A 11 -8.60 -7.79 -4.58
CA PRO A 11 -9.71 -7.97 -5.51
C PRO A 11 -10.57 -9.19 -5.11
N PRO A 12 -11.85 -9.23 -5.53
CA PRO A 12 -12.72 -10.38 -5.28
C PRO A 12 -12.19 -11.67 -5.91
N GLN A 13 -11.46 -11.55 -7.01
CA GLN A 13 -10.71 -12.64 -7.64
C GLN A 13 -9.26 -12.17 -7.83
N GLY A 14 -8.32 -12.78 -7.11
CA GLY A 14 -6.89 -12.46 -7.22
C GLY A 14 -6.15 -12.38 -5.89
N VAL A 15 -4.90 -11.94 -5.97
CA VAL A 15 -3.99 -11.80 -4.83
C VAL A 15 -4.08 -10.42 -4.20
N ALA A 16 -3.86 -10.35 -2.89
CA ALA A 16 -3.82 -9.09 -2.18
C ALA A 16 -2.55 -8.31 -2.52
N THR A 17 -2.67 -7.00 -2.69
CA THR A 17 -1.54 -6.08 -2.84
C THR A 17 -1.53 -5.08 -1.70
N VAL A 18 -0.39 -4.45 -1.46
CA VAL A 18 -0.28 -3.34 -0.51
C VAL A 18 -0.17 -2.04 -1.30
N ALA A 19 -1.17 -1.17 -1.17
CA ALA A 19 -1.09 0.19 -1.67
C ALA A 19 -0.40 1.07 -0.62
N ALA A 20 0.71 1.69 -1.01
CA ALA A 20 1.42 2.68 -0.21
C ALA A 20 1.11 4.08 -0.77
N ILE A 21 0.39 4.87 0.01
CA ILE A 21 -0.15 6.17 -0.42
C ILE A 21 0.68 7.30 0.18
N HIS A 22 1.28 8.10 -0.69
CA HIS A 22 1.97 9.33 -0.33
C HIS A 22 0.96 10.37 0.19
N PRO A 23 1.31 11.17 1.21
CA PRO A 23 0.39 12.13 1.82
C PRO A 23 -0.17 13.16 0.82
N SER A 24 0.58 13.54 -0.22
CA SER A 24 0.10 14.43 -1.31
C SER A 24 -1.11 13.89 -2.07
N ARG A 25 -1.31 12.56 -2.08
CA ARG A 25 -2.39 11.88 -2.81
C ARG A 25 -3.45 11.30 -1.88
N ALA A 26 -3.39 11.59 -0.59
CA ALA A 26 -4.25 10.95 0.42
C ALA A 26 -5.74 11.12 0.11
N ASP A 27 -6.17 12.33 -0.28
CA ASP A 27 -7.59 12.61 -0.61
C ASP A 27 -8.06 11.85 -1.86
N ASP A 28 -7.30 11.90 -2.95
CA ASP A 28 -7.63 11.20 -4.20
C ASP A 28 -7.65 9.68 -3.99
N ALA A 29 -6.64 9.16 -3.29
CA ALA A 29 -6.55 7.76 -2.97
C ALA A 29 -7.72 7.31 -2.06
N ARG A 30 -8.16 8.15 -1.12
CA ARG A 30 -9.33 7.86 -0.28
C ARG A 30 -10.61 7.71 -1.11
N VAL A 31 -10.81 8.55 -2.12
CA VAL A 31 -11.94 8.44 -3.06
C VAL A 31 -11.83 7.13 -3.87
N THR A 32 -10.64 6.83 -4.38
CA THR A 32 -10.38 5.61 -5.17
C THR A 32 -10.59 4.34 -4.34
N LEU A 33 -10.05 4.28 -3.11
CA LEU A 33 -10.27 3.16 -2.20
C LEU A 33 -11.77 3.00 -1.88
N LYS A 34 -12.51 4.09 -1.67
CA LYS A 34 -13.97 4.02 -1.46
C LYS A 34 -14.68 3.39 -2.67
N LYS A 35 -14.33 3.81 -3.89
CA LYS A 35 -14.90 3.25 -5.13
C LYS A 35 -14.58 1.76 -5.29
N LEU A 36 -13.32 1.37 -5.07
CA LEU A 36 -12.88 -0.02 -5.13
C LEU A 36 -13.65 -0.89 -4.12
N ARG A 37 -13.84 -0.40 -2.89
CA ARG A 37 -14.63 -1.09 -1.87
C ARG A 37 -16.07 -1.31 -2.31
N SER A 38 -16.71 -0.30 -2.91
CA SER A 38 -18.05 -0.43 -3.50
C SER A 38 -18.09 -1.41 -4.68
N GLY A 39 -16.99 -1.55 -5.42
CA GLY A 39 -16.81 -2.53 -6.51
C GLY A 39 -16.49 -3.96 -6.04
N GLY A 40 -16.58 -4.25 -4.74
CA GLY A 40 -16.36 -5.60 -4.19
C GLY A 40 -14.91 -5.92 -3.81
N PHE A 41 -14.00 -4.94 -3.83
CA PHE A 41 -12.65 -5.13 -3.31
C PHE A 41 -12.66 -5.12 -1.78
N MET A 42 -11.89 -6.01 -1.18
CA MET A 42 -11.62 -5.99 0.26
C MET A 42 -10.44 -5.04 0.51
N ILE A 43 -10.70 -3.97 1.27
CA ILE A 43 -9.70 -2.96 1.59
C ILE A 43 -9.56 -2.86 3.11
N LYS A 44 -8.33 -2.96 3.61
CA LYS A 44 -8.00 -2.81 5.03
C LYS A 44 -6.83 -1.87 5.20
N ALA A 45 -6.93 -0.93 6.13
CA ALA A 45 -5.77 -0.18 6.59
C ALA A 45 -4.82 -1.15 7.30
N LEU A 46 -3.54 -1.10 6.97
CA LEU A 46 -2.51 -1.95 7.56
C LEU A 46 -1.76 -1.18 8.64
N SER A 47 -1.02 -0.14 8.24
CA SER A 47 -0.25 0.71 9.14
C SER A 47 0.24 1.95 8.39
N LYS A 48 1.05 2.77 9.04
CA LYS A 48 1.85 3.81 8.40
C LYS A 48 3.31 3.36 8.31
N ALA A 49 3.99 3.77 7.25
CA ALA A 49 5.41 3.49 7.06
C ALA A 49 6.14 4.76 6.66
N SER A 50 7.11 5.15 7.49
CA SER A 50 8.00 6.26 7.19
C SER A 50 9.22 5.77 6.42
N VAL A 51 9.47 6.40 5.26
CA VAL A 51 10.67 6.14 4.46
C VAL A 51 11.52 7.40 4.30
N PRO A 52 12.85 7.29 4.34
CA PRO A 52 13.76 8.41 4.12
C PRO A 52 13.83 8.88 2.66
N SER A 53 13.56 8.00 1.70
CA SER A 53 13.67 8.35 0.28
C SER A 53 12.66 9.40 -0.18
N THR A 54 13.15 10.40 -0.90
CA THR A 54 12.36 11.45 -1.56
C THR A 54 12.07 11.13 -3.04
N GLU A 55 12.65 10.07 -3.58
CA GLU A 55 12.40 9.58 -4.93
C GLU A 55 11.40 8.42 -4.91
N PRO A 56 10.46 8.35 -5.87
CA PRO A 56 9.38 7.36 -5.87
C PRO A 56 9.90 5.92 -5.94
N GLU A 57 10.85 5.61 -6.83
CA GLU A 57 11.39 4.24 -6.92
C GLU A 57 12.17 3.83 -5.67
N GLY A 58 12.95 4.74 -5.08
CA GLY A 58 13.66 4.50 -3.83
C GLY A 58 12.71 4.22 -2.67
N ALA A 59 11.63 5.01 -2.57
CA ALA A 59 10.58 4.78 -1.60
C ALA A 59 9.86 3.46 -1.84
N ARG A 60 9.54 3.10 -3.09
CA ARG A 60 8.89 1.82 -3.43
C ARG A 60 9.72 0.63 -2.95
N LEU A 61 11.03 0.64 -3.20
CA LEU A 61 11.93 -0.43 -2.79
C LEU A 61 12.00 -0.58 -1.27
N GLN A 62 12.11 0.55 -0.54
CA GLN A 62 12.11 0.54 0.93
C GLN A 62 10.78 0.06 1.51
N LEU A 63 9.66 0.51 0.95
CA LEU A 63 8.32 0.06 1.33
C LEU A 63 8.13 -1.43 1.03
N GLN A 64 8.62 -1.94 -0.11
CA GLN A 64 8.60 -3.37 -0.43
C GLN A 64 9.40 -4.17 0.59
N GLY A 65 10.57 -3.67 1.02
CA GLY A 65 11.36 -4.30 2.09
C GLY A 65 10.59 -4.37 3.42
N LEU A 66 9.98 -3.27 3.84
CA LEU A 66 9.17 -3.21 5.06
C LEU A 66 7.96 -4.16 5.00
N VAL A 67 7.24 -4.15 3.88
CA VAL A 67 6.10 -5.04 3.66
C VAL A 67 6.53 -6.51 3.64
N ASN A 68 7.65 -6.83 2.99
CA ASN A 68 8.18 -8.19 3.02
C ASN A 68 8.49 -8.67 4.45
N GLY A 69 9.00 -7.78 5.32
CA GLY A 69 9.19 -8.07 6.74
C GLY A 69 7.87 -8.27 7.50
N MET A 70 6.87 -7.43 7.25
CA MET A 70 5.53 -7.59 7.86
C MET A 70 4.84 -8.91 7.48
N PHE A 71 5.12 -9.40 6.28
CA PHE A 71 4.55 -10.64 5.73
C PHE A 71 5.58 -11.78 5.72
N GLU A 72 6.66 -11.71 6.51
CA GLU A 72 7.72 -12.72 6.50
C GLU A 72 7.19 -14.12 6.86
N GLN A 73 6.26 -14.17 7.81
CA GLN A 73 5.59 -15.40 8.27
C GLN A 73 4.38 -15.78 7.41
N ALA A 74 4.01 -14.94 6.43
CA ALA A 74 2.88 -15.21 5.55
C ALA A 74 3.32 -16.11 4.38
N PRO A 75 2.45 -17.03 3.92
CA PRO A 75 2.74 -17.90 2.77
C PRO A 75 2.87 -17.14 1.44
N TYR A 76 2.56 -15.84 1.43
CA TYR A 76 2.61 -14.98 0.26
C TYR A 76 3.12 -13.59 0.65
N ARG A 77 3.95 -13.01 -0.22
CA ARG A 77 4.49 -11.66 -0.07
C ARG A 77 3.75 -10.72 -1.02
N PRO A 78 2.94 -9.77 -0.50
CA PRO A 78 2.19 -8.87 -1.35
C PRO A 78 3.11 -7.89 -2.09
N ALA A 79 2.80 -7.66 -3.36
CA ALA A 79 3.42 -6.59 -4.13
C ALA A 79 2.99 -5.23 -3.59
N VAL A 80 3.95 -4.29 -3.53
CA VAL A 80 3.69 -2.91 -3.13
C VAL A 80 3.43 -2.05 -4.36
N SER A 81 2.26 -1.42 -4.40
CA SER A 81 1.91 -0.41 -5.38
C SER A 81 2.03 0.97 -4.75
N LEU A 82 2.87 1.83 -5.33
CA LEU A 82 3.12 3.18 -4.83
C LEU A 82 2.15 4.17 -5.49
N VAL A 83 1.51 5.01 -4.68
CA VAL A 83 0.70 6.14 -5.14
C VAL A 83 1.39 7.43 -4.67
N TRP A 84 2.00 8.18 -5.58
CA TRP A 84 2.84 9.36 -5.30
C TRP A 84 2.25 10.67 -5.88
#